data_AF-A0A7C7WQQ3-F1
#
_entry.id   AF-A0A7C7WQQ3-F1
#
_cell.length_a   1.000
_cell.length_b   1.000
_cell.length_c   1.000
_cell.angle_alpha   90.00
_cell.angle_beta   90.00
_cell.angle_gamma   90.00
#
_symmetry.space_group_name_H-M   'P 1'
#
loop_
_entity.id
_entity.type
_entity.pdbx_description
1 polymer ?
#
loop_
_entity_poly.entity_id
_entity_poly.type
_entity_poly.pdbx_seq_one_letter_code
_entity_poly.pdbx_strand_id
1 'polypeptide(L)'
;MQAALEEANKAAARDEVPIGAVLVHIESGEIVARNGNRTRELNDPSAHAEVLVIREMCAQTGAQRIPEYDLYVTLEPCTMCAAAISFARIRKLVYGAADAKGGGVDHGAQFYSQPTCHHKPQVVSGIAADICGDTLKNFFKAKRKG
;
A
#
# COMPACT_ATOMS: atom_id res chain seq x y z
N MET A 1 10.50 -4.30 1.49
CA MET A 1 9.34 -5.22 1.60
C MET A 1 9.22 -5.85 2.99
N GLN A 2 10.28 -6.38 3.59
CA GLN A 2 10.22 -7.00 4.94
C GLN A 2 9.49 -6.14 5.99
N ALA A 3 9.83 -4.85 6.07
CA ALA A 3 9.16 -3.89 6.93
C ALA A 3 7.64 -3.75 6.69
N ALA A 4 7.19 -3.84 5.44
CA ALA A 4 5.77 -3.80 5.09
C ALA A 4 5.06 -5.09 5.50
N LEU A 5 5.74 -6.24 5.41
CA LEU A 5 5.21 -7.53 5.92
C LEU A 5 5.06 -7.52 7.45
N GLU A 6 5.96 -6.88 8.19
CA GLU A 6 5.81 -6.66 9.64
C GLU A 6 4.51 -5.90 9.95
N GLU A 7 4.21 -4.84 9.20
CA GLU A 7 2.96 -4.09 9.36
C GLU A 7 1.72 -4.87 8.92
N ALA A 8 1.82 -5.69 7.87
CA ALA A 8 0.76 -6.61 7.46
C ALA A 8 0.43 -7.62 8.56
N ASN A 9 1.45 -8.16 9.24
CA ASN A 9 1.26 -9.06 10.39
C ASN A 9 0.63 -8.35 11.58
N LYS A 10 1.02 -7.10 11.85
CA LYS A 10 0.38 -6.28 12.89
C LYS A 10 -1.10 -6.01 12.55
N ALA A 11 -1.43 -5.75 11.29
CA ALA A 11 -2.82 -5.61 10.84
C ALA A 11 -3.61 -6.91 11.06
N ALA A 12 -3.05 -8.06 10.67
CA ALA A 12 -3.66 -9.37 10.92
C ALA A 12 -3.97 -9.59 12.41
N ALA A 13 -3.04 -9.22 13.30
CA ALA A 13 -3.20 -9.35 14.75
C ALA A 13 -4.32 -8.47 15.33
N ARG A 14 -4.71 -7.40 14.61
CA ARG A 14 -5.86 -6.54 14.94
C ARG A 14 -7.14 -6.92 14.19
N ASP A 15 -7.17 -8.10 13.58
CA ASP A 15 -8.29 -8.61 12.78
C ASP A 15 -8.58 -7.84 11.48
N GLU A 16 -7.57 -7.16 10.96
CA GLU A 16 -7.61 -6.44 9.69
C GLU A 16 -7.08 -7.29 8.55
N VAL A 17 -7.51 -7.00 7.32
CA VAL A 17 -6.93 -7.62 6.12
C VAL A 17 -5.41 -7.33 6.12
N PRO A 18 -4.53 -8.35 6.03
CA PRO A 18 -3.11 -8.22 6.32
C PRO A 18 -2.35 -7.58 5.16
N ILE A 19 -2.53 -6.27 5.00
CA ILE A 19 -1.80 -5.43 4.06
C ILE A 19 -1.00 -4.44 4.87
N GLY A 20 0.27 -4.27 4.51
CA GLY A 20 1.17 -3.32 5.12
C GLY A 20 1.90 -2.51 4.06
N ALA A 21 2.23 -1.27 4.42
CA ALA A 21 2.93 -0.32 3.57
C ALA A 21 3.97 0.45 4.37
N VAL A 22 5.03 0.87 3.68
CA VAL A 22 6.07 1.75 4.22
C VAL A 22 6.48 2.81 3.19
N LEU A 23 6.84 4.00 3.66
CA LEU A 23 7.44 5.05 2.85
C LEU A 23 8.93 5.15 3.15
N VAL A 24 9.73 5.21 2.08
CA VAL A 24 11.19 5.30 2.15
C VAL A 24 11.62 6.61 1.53
N HIS A 25 12.38 7.41 2.28
CA HIS A 25 12.96 8.65 1.76
C HIS A 25 14.10 8.33 0.79
N ILE A 26 14.12 8.97 -0.38
CA ILE A 26 15.01 8.55 -1.48
C ILE A 26 16.49 8.85 -1.23
N GLU A 27 16.80 9.91 -0.48
CA GLU A 27 18.19 10.32 -0.25
C GLU A 27 18.81 9.58 0.94
N SER A 28 18.07 9.48 2.04
CA SER A 28 18.57 8.83 3.26
C SER A 28 18.38 7.31 3.24
N GLY A 29 17.47 6.79 2.42
CA GLY A 29 17.10 5.38 2.42
C GLY A 29 16.32 4.95 3.67
N GLU A 30 15.94 5.88 4.54
CA GLU A 30 15.26 5.61 5.79
C GLU A 30 13.77 5.38 5.57
N ILE A 31 13.20 4.48 6.39
CA ILE A 31 11.76 4.29 6.46
C ILE A 31 11.17 5.37 7.37
N VAL A 32 10.41 6.30 6.79
CA VAL A 32 9.87 7.47 7.48
C VAL A 32 8.43 7.29 7.97
N ALA A 33 7.69 6.36 7.38
CA ALA A 33 6.34 5.98 7.82
C ALA A 33 6.09 4.50 7.57
N ARG A 34 5.28 3.89 8.43
CA ARG A 34 4.92 2.47 8.40
C ARG A 34 3.50 2.29 8.89
N ASN A 35 2.65 1.62 8.12
CA ASN A 35 1.31 1.28 8.59
C ASN A 35 0.79 -0.02 7.98
N GLY A 36 -0.18 -0.62 8.66
CA GLY A 36 -1.00 -1.70 8.12
C GLY A 36 -2.45 -1.24 8.00
N ASN A 37 -3.29 -2.02 7.32
CA ASN A 37 -4.73 -1.70 7.25
C ASN A 37 -5.34 -1.48 8.64
N ARG A 38 -6.29 -0.54 8.72
CA ARG A 38 -7.05 -0.19 9.93
C ARG A 38 -8.51 0.20 9.62
N THR A 39 -9.11 -0.38 8.58
CA THR A 39 -10.45 0.03 8.11
C THR A 39 -11.55 -0.29 9.11
N ARG A 40 -11.48 -1.44 9.77
CA ARG A 40 -12.40 -1.85 10.85
C ARG A 40 -12.07 -1.13 12.15
N GLU A 41 -10.79 -1.08 12.51
CA GLU A 41 -10.28 -0.44 13.73
C GLU A 41 -10.71 1.04 13.80
N LEU A 42 -10.60 1.77 12.68
CA LEU A 42 -10.90 3.20 12.61
C LEU A 42 -12.31 3.51 12.08
N ASN A 43 -13.11 2.50 11.72
CA ASN A 43 -14.39 2.68 11.00
C ASN A 43 -14.25 3.61 9.78
N ASP A 44 -13.11 3.52 9.08
CA ASP A 44 -12.74 4.39 7.97
C ASP A 44 -12.47 3.52 6.73
N PRO A 45 -13.34 3.55 5.71
CA PRO A 45 -13.14 2.74 4.50
C PRO A 45 -11.89 3.15 3.71
N SER A 46 -11.32 4.33 3.98
CA SER A 46 -10.09 4.82 3.35
C SER A 46 -8.81 4.45 4.11
N ALA A 47 -8.90 3.86 5.31
CA ALA A 47 -7.75 3.51 6.17
C ALA A 47 -6.98 2.27 5.70
N HIS A 48 -6.65 2.25 4.41
CA HIS A 48 -5.74 1.31 3.79
C HIS A 48 -4.29 1.68 4.15
N ALA A 49 -3.40 0.69 4.20
CA ALA A 49 -2.01 0.86 4.58
C ALA A 49 -1.31 1.98 3.78
N GLU A 50 -1.52 2.03 2.45
CA GLU A 50 -0.92 3.02 1.55
C GLU A 50 -1.41 4.44 1.86
N VAL A 51 -2.72 4.59 2.10
CA VAL A 51 -3.32 5.89 2.43
C VAL A 51 -2.86 6.37 3.80
N LEU A 52 -2.73 5.45 4.76
CA LEU A 52 -2.28 5.79 6.11
C LEU A 52 -0.84 6.31 6.13
N VAL A 53 0.10 5.66 5.44
CA VAL A 53 1.49 6.16 5.36
C VAL A 53 1.57 7.49 4.61
N ILE A 54 0.78 7.68 3.55
CA ILE A 54 0.71 8.97 2.83
C ILE A 54 0.17 10.07 3.75
N ARG A 55 -0.94 9.82 4.47
CA ARG A 55 -1.54 10.79 5.40
C ARG A 55 -0.55 11.17 6.51
N GLU A 56 0.14 10.20 7.08
CA GLU A 56 1.17 10.42 8.10
C GLU A 56 2.28 11.34 7.58
N MET A 57 2.83 11.06 6.40
CA MET A 57 3.90 11.90 5.83
C MET A 57 3.43 13.28 5.40
N CYS A 58 2.23 13.40 4.83
CA CYS A 58 1.67 14.72 4.50
C CYS A 58 1.44 15.56 5.77
N ALA A 59 1.02 14.94 6.89
CA ALA A 59 0.87 15.63 8.16
C ALA A 59 2.21 16.05 8.77
N GLN A 60 3.24 15.21 8.70
CA GLN A 60 4.58 15.52 9.21
C GLN A 60 5.27 16.64 8.40
N THR A 61 5.12 16.63 7.08
CA THR A 61 5.78 17.59 6.18
C THR A 61 4.97 18.88 5.98
N GLY A 62 3.67 18.89 6.32
CA GLY A 62 2.75 19.97 5.99
C GLY A 62 2.49 20.11 4.48
N ALA A 63 2.89 19.12 3.67
CA ALA A 63 2.80 19.14 2.22
C ALA A 63 1.83 18.06 1.71
N GLN A 64 0.99 18.40 0.74
CA GLN A 64 0.11 17.44 0.06
C GLN A 64 0.82 16.61 -1.01
N ARG A 65 2.06 16.97 -1.37
CA ARG A 65 2.88 16.28 -2.37
C ARG A 65 4.21 15.91 -1.72
N ILE A 66 4.60 14.65 -1.89
CA ILE A 66 5.77 14.04 -1.28
C ILE A 66 6.57 13.27 -2.36
N PRO A 67 7.14 13.96 -3.35
CA PRO A 67 7.84 13.33 -4.47
C PRO A 67 9.21 12.72 -4.10
N GLU A 68 9.70 12.96 -2.90
CA GLU A 68 10.99 12.47 -2.39
C GLU A 68 10.87 11.09 -1.73
N TYR A 69 9.77 10.37 -1.97
CA TYR A 69 9.50 9.09 -1.31
C TYR A 69 9.11 8.00 -2.30
N ASP A 70 9.60 6.79 -1.99
CA ASP A 70 9.19 5.53 -2.60
C ASP A 70 8.24 4.79 -1.65
N LEU A 71 7.12 4.27 -2.17
CA LEU A 71 6.13 3.50 -1.41
C LEU A 71 6.30 2.02 -1.67
N TYR A 72 6.41 1.22 -0.60
CA TYR A 72 6.41 -0.23 -0.66
C TYR A 72 5.14 -0.77 -0.01
N VAL A 73 4.44 -1.70 -0.65
CA VAL A 73 3.19 -2.29 -0.12
C VAL A 73 3.11 -3.79 -0.42
N THR A 74 2.56 -4.59 0.50
CA THR A 74 2.55 -6.04 0.35
C THR A 74 1.60 -6.56 -0.74
N LEU A 75 0.55 -5.82 -1.06
CA LEU A 75 -0.43 -6.18 -2.10
C LEU A 75 -0.51 -5.06 -3.15
N GLU A 76 -0.83 -5.41 -4.39
CA GLU A 76 -1.17 -4.44 -5.43
C GLU A 76 -2.23 -3.44 -4.93
N PRO A 77 -1.97 -2.11 -5.02
CA PRO A 77 -2.93 -1.10 -4.59
C PRO A 77 -4.25 -1.17 -5.35
N CYS A 78 -5.36 -0.98 -4.64
CA CYS A 78 -6.66 -0.77 -5.28
C CYS A 78 -6.73 0.60 -5.98
N THR A 79 -7.79 0.86 -6.76
CA THR A 79 -7.94 2.12 -7.51
C THR A 79 -7.91 3.37 -6.61
N MET A 80 -8.48 3.31 -5.41
CA MET A 80 -8.42 4.41 -4.44
C MET A 80 -6.97 4.71 -4.03
N CYS A 81 -6.22 3.69 -3.63
CA CYS A 81 -4.83 3.83 -3.22
C CYS A 81 -3.96 4.30 -4.40
N ALA A 82 -4.16 3.74 -5.61
CA ALA A 82 -3.45 4.18 -6.81
C ALA A 82 -3.68 5.67 -7.11
N ALA A 83 -4.92 6.16 -6.99
CA ALA A 83 -5.23 7.57 -7.13
C ALA A 83 -4.56 8.42 -6.04
N ALA A 84 -4.58 7.99 -4.77
CA ALA A 84 -3.91 8.68 -3.67
C ALA A 84 -2.39 8.79 -3.89
N ILE A 85 -1.74 7.70 -4.33
CA ILE A 85 -0.31 7.66 -4.68
C ILE A 85 -0.01 8.67 -5.80
N SER A 86 -0.85 8.73 -6.84
CA SER A 86 -0.74 9.71 -7.93
C SER A 86 -0.85 11.15 -7.43
N PHE A 87 -1.87 11.46 -6.62
CA PHE A 87 -2.08 12.81 -6.08
C PHE A 87 -0.97 13.27 -5.14
N ALA A 88 -0.44 12.35 -4.32
CA ALA A 88 0.70 12.58 -3.45
C ALA A 88 2.02 12.73 -4.20
N ARG A 89 2.05 12.48 -5.52
CA ARG A 89 3.25 12.56 -6.38
C ARG A 89 4.38 11.62 -5.96
N ILE A 90 4.05 10.51 -5.31
CA ILE A 90 5.02 9.46 -4.96
C ILE A 90 5.85 9.09 -6.18
N ARG A 91 7.16 8.96 -6.00
CA ARG A 91 8.08 8.74 -7.12
C ARG A 91 7.98 7.33 -7.67
N LYS A 92 8.00 6.34 -6.77
CA LYS A 92 7.99 4.92 -7.10
C LYS A 92 7.02 4.17 -6.21
N LEU A 93 6.28 3.27 -6.82
CA LEU A 93 5.47 2.26 -6.15
C LEU A 93 6.14 0.90 -6.35
N VAL A 94 6.41 0.21 -5.24
CA VAL A 94 6.87 -1.16 -5.22
C VAL A 94 5.82 -2.01 -4.52
N TYR A 95 5.28 -3.02 -5.18
CA TYR A 95 4.30 -3.91 -4.55
C TYR A 95 4.67 -5.39 -4.63
N GLY A 96 4.17 -6.15 -3.66
CA GLY A 96 4.46 -7.57 -3.52
C GLY A 96 3.57 -8.46 -4.38
N ALA A 97 2.49 -8.98 -3.80
CA ALA A 97 1.55 -9.83 -4.50
C ALA A 97 0.63 -9.02 -5.43
N ALA A 98 0.27 -9.61 -6.57
CA ALA A 98 -0.77 -9.10 -7.45
C ALA A 98 -2.17 -9.26 -6.84
N ASP A 99 -3.11 -8.39 -7.22
CA ASP A 99 -4.51 -8.50 -6.85
C ASP A 99 -5.41 -8.53 -8.08
N ALA A 100 -5.65 -9.74 -8.61
CA ALA A 100 -6.52 -9.94 -9.77
C ALA A 100 -7.99 -9.54 -9.54
N LYS A 101 -8.44 -9.33 -8.29
CA LYS A 101 -9.83 -8.99 -7.98
C LYS A 101 -10.03 -7.50 -7.70
N GLY A 102 -9.13 -6.91 -6.91
CA GLY A 102 -9.24 -5.55 -6.41
C GLY A 102 -8.13 -4.60 -6.87
N GLY A 103 -7.11 -5.11 -7.58
CA GLY A 103 -5.96 -4.35 -8.05
C GLY A 103 -6.37 -3.24 -9.01
N GLY A 104 -5.83 -2.05 -8.77
CA GLY A 104 -6.08 -0.86 -9.58
C GLY A 104 -4.86 -0.38 -10.35
N VAL A 105 -3.73 -1.11 -10.31
CA VAL A 105 -2.47 -0.71 -10.96
C VAL A 105 -2.26 -1.48 -12.25
N ASP A 106 -2.10 -2.80 -12.16
CA ASP A 106 -1.89 -3.70 -13.29
C ASP A 106 -3.14 -4.51 -13.63
N HIS A 107 -4.05 -4.69 -12.67
CA HIS A 107 -5.38 -5.30 -12.87
C HIS A 107 -6.50 -4.24 -12.92
N GLY A 108 -7.76 -4.67 -12.86
CA GLY A 108 -8.92 -3.80 -12.69
C GLY A 108 -8.93 -2.56 -13.58
N ALA A 109 -9.04 -1.38 -12.96
CA ALA A 109 -9.13 -0.10 -13.67
C ALA A 109 -7.81 0.38 -14.31
N GLN A 110 -6.69 -0.26 -13.97
CA GLN A 110 -5.34 0.11 -14.43
C GLN A 110 -5.11 1.64 -14.39
N PHE A 111 -5.30 2.25 -13.22
CA PHE A 111 -5.49 3.69 -13.06
C PHE A 111 -4.38 4.53 -13.71
N TYR A 112 -3.13 4.07 -13.64
CA TYR A 112 -2.00 4.79 -14.23
C TYR A 112 -2.00 4.75 -15.77
N SER A 113 -2.76 3.88 -16.43
CA SER A 113 -2.91 3.92 -17.89
C SER A 113 -3.90 4.99 -18.35
N GLN A 114 -4.77 5.46 -17.46
CA GLN A 114 -5.84 6.39 -17.79
C GLN A 114 -5.32 7.77 -18.23
N PRO A 115 -5.94 8.41 -19.24
CA PRO A 115 -5.52 9.72 -19.74
C PRO A 115 -5.72 10.84 -18.70
N THR A 116 -6.62 10.63 -17.74
CA THR A 116 -6.88 11.57 -16.63
C THR A 116 -5.87 11.45 -15.48
N CYS A 117 -4.92 10.52 -15.55
CA CYS A 117 -3.89 10.35 -14.53
C CYS A 117 -2.72 11.32 -14.75
N HIS A 118 -2.68 12.40 -13.97
CA HIS A 118 -1.69 13.48 -14.11
C HIS A 118 -0.30 13.20 -13.51
N HIS A 119 -0.15 12.12 -12.74
CA HIS A 119 1.13 11.62 -12.22
C HIS A 119 1.16 10.11 -12.31
N LYS A 120 2.24 9.54 -12.82
CA LYS A 120 2.42 8.08 -12.87
C LYS A 120 3.72 7.76 -12.12
N PRO A 121 3.66 7.06 -10.97
CA PRO A 121 4.88 6.61 -10.32
C PRO A 121 5.58 5.56 -11.21
N GLN A 122 6.89 5.38 -11.03
CA GLN A 122 7.54 4.17 -11.51
C GLN A 122 6.97 2.97 -10.74
N VAL A 123 6.49 1.94 -11.44
CA VAL A 123 5.92 0.74 -10.81
C VAL A 123 6.92 -0.42 -10.88
N VAL A 124 7.14 -1.09 -9.74
CA VAL A 124 7.87 -2.35 -9.64
C VAL A 124 6.97 -3.35 -8.92
N SER A 125 6.64 -4.45 -9.60
CA SER A 125 5.75 -5.48 -9.09
C SER A 125 6.50 -6.76 -8.72
N GLY A 126 5.85 -7.63 -7.94
CA GLY A 126 6.33 -9.00 -7.70
C GLY A 126 7.39 -9.14 -6.61
N ILE A 127 7.67 -8.10 -5.82
CA ILE A 127 8.73 -8.18 -4.80
C ILE A 127 8.27 -8.99 -3.59
N ALA A 128 8.88 -10.16 -3.37
CA ALA A 128 8.45 -11.12 -2.34
C ALA A 128 6.97 -11.53 -2.50
N ALA A 129 6.51 -11.68 -3.75
CA ALA A 129 5.12 -11.94 -4.09
C ALA A 129 4.54 -13.16 -3.38
N ASP A 130 5.29 -14.27 -3.30
CA ASP A 130 4.84 -15.51 -2.68
C ASP A 130 4.49 -15.30 -1.20
N ILE A 131 5.42 -14.71 -0.43
CA ILE A 131 5.23 -14.45 1.00
C ILE A 131 4.09 -13.46 1.23
N CYS A 132 4.01 -12.40 0.43
CA CYS A 132 2.93 -11.42 0.52
C CYS A 132 1.56 -12.06 0.22
N GLY A 133 1.49 -12.87 -0.83
CA GLY A 133 0.25 -13.54 -1.23
C GLY A 133 -0.18 -14.60 -0.23
N ASP A 134 0.76 -15.36 0.33
CA ASP A 134 0.48 -16.39 1.32
C ASP A 134 0.02 -15.79 2.65
N THR A 135 0.54 -14.63 3.04
CA THR A 135 0.03 -13.86 4.20
C THR A 135 -1.47 -13.59 4.06
N LEU A 136 -1.90 -13.09 2.90
CA LEU A 136 -3.31 -12.81 2.62
C LEU A 136 -4.18 -14.08 2.56
N LYS A 137 -3.71 -15.12 1.87
CA LYS A 137 -4.43 -16.40 1.75
C LYS A 137 -4.63 -17.05 3.12
N ASN A 138 -3.59 -17.08 3.96
CA ASN A 138 -3.62 -17.71 5.27
C ASN A 138 -4.61 -17.01 6.20
N PHE A 139 -4.66 -15.67 6.18
CA PHE A 139 -5.66 -14.90 6.94
C PHE A 139 -7.09 -15.29 6.56
N PHE A 140 -7.44 -15.26 5.27
CA PHE A 140 -8.79 -15.64 4.83
C PHE A 140 -9.11 -17.12 4.98
N LYS A 141 -8.09 -18.00 5.01
CA LYS A 141 -8.27 -19.42 5.31
C LYS A 141 -8.62 -19.63 6.78
N ALA A 142 -7.98 -18.89 7.69
CA ALA A 142 -8.32 -18.92 9.11
C ALA A 142 -9.74 -18.39 9.36
N LYS A 143 -10.14 -17.30 8.68
CA LYS A 143 -11.48 -16.70 8.78
C LYS A 143 -12.64 -17.56 8.30
N ARG A 144 -12.39 -18.51 7.38
CA ARG A 144 -13.43 -19.43 6.88
C ARG A 144 -13.64 -20.67 7.75
N LYS A 145 -12.75 -20.89 8.73
CA LYS A 145 -12.79 -22.04 9.65
C LYS A 145 -13.41 -21.71 11.01
N GLY A 146 -13.58 -20.42 11.32
CA GLY A 146 -14.36 -19.94 12.46
C GLY A 146 -15.72 -19.50 11.99
#